data_AF-A0A4P0XNI5-F1
#
_entry.id   AF-A0A4P0XNI5-F1
#
_cell.length_a   1.000
_cell.length_b   1.000
_cell.length_c   1.000
_cell.angle_alpha   90.00
_cell.angle_beta   90.00
_cell.angle_gamma   90.00
#
_symmetry.space_group_name_H-M   'P 1'
#
loop_
_entity.id
_entity.type
_entity.pdbx_description
1 polymer ?
#
loop_
_entity_poly.entity_id
_entity_poly.type
_entity_poly.pdbx_seq_one_letter_code
_entity_poly.pdbx_strand_id
1 'polypeptide(L)'
;MSEQIIDWDLALIQKYNYSGPRYTSYPTALEFSPQFGAAEFDAAVARYPQRPLSLYVHIPFCHKLCYFCGCNKIVTRQQHKADQYLDVLEQEIIHRAPLFATRQVKQLHWGAARQLISIRRKSVA
;
A
#
# COMPACT_ATOMS: atom_id res chain seq x y z
N MET A 1 -36.02 9.82 9.17
CA MET A 1 -35.20 9.90 10.39
C MET A 1 -34.44 8.59 10.46
N SER A 2 -33.11 8.61 10.33
CA SER A 2 -32.30 7.38 10.31
C SER A 2 -32.28 6.77 11.71
N GLU A 3 -32.87 5.59 11.88
CA GLU A 3 -32.77 4.84 13.14
C GLU A 3 -31.33 4.42 13.38
N GLN A 4 -30.81 4.70 14.58
CA GLN A 4 -29.51 4.22 15.00
C GLN A 4 -29.64 2.74 15.34
N ILE A 5 -29.02 1.89 14.51
CA ILE A 5 -29.01 0.43 14.62
C ILE A 5 -28.04 -0.05 15.74
N ILE A 6 -27.18 0.84 16.23
CA ILE A 6 -26.16 0.53 17.23
C ILE A 6 -26.71 0.87 18.62
N ASP A 7 -26.78 -0.13 19.49
CA ASP A 7 -27.00 0.08 20.92
C ASP A 7 -25.67 0.41 21.61
N TRP A 8 -25.63 1.56 22.28
CA TRP A 8 -24.43 2.06 22.91
C TRP A 8 -24.31 1.53 24.34
N ASP A 9 -23.47 0.51 24.53
CA ASP A 9 -23.17 -0.05 25.85
C ASP A 9 -21.79 0.39 26.34
N LEU A 10 -21.77 1.38 27.25
CA LEU A 10 -20.53 1.91 27.83
C LEU A 10 -19.76 0.87 28.63
N ALA A 11 -20.45 -0.05 29.33
CA ALA A 11 -19.80 -1.06 30.16
C ALA A 11 -19.05 -2.08 29.28
N LEU A 12 -19.65 -2.51 28.17
CA LEU A 12 -19.00 -3.38 27.19
C LEU A 12 -17.81 -2.69 26.51
N ILE A 13 -17.98 -1.43 26.09
CA ILE A 13 -16.89 -0.66 25.48
C ILE A 13 -15.70 -0.58 26.44
N GLN A 14 -15.94 -0.24 27.71
CA GLN A 14 -14.87 -0.16 28.71
C GLN A 14 -14.22 -1.52 28.99
N LYS A 15 -15.00 -2.61 29.03
CA LYS A 15 -14.49 -3.98 29.21
C LYS A 15 -13.54 -4.42 28.09
N TYR A 16 -13.81 -4.01 26.85
CA TYR A 16 -13.03 -4.41 25.67
C TYR A 16 -12.08 -3.32 25.12
N ASN A 17 -11.89 -2.22 25.85
CA ASN A 17 -10.98 -1.13 25.46
C ASN A 17 -9.51 -1.46 25.78
N TYR A 18 -8.96 -2.49 25.12
CA TYR A 18 -7.56 -2.87 25.18
C TYR A 18 -6.93 -2.92 23.78
N SER A 19 -5.61 -2.81 23.72
CA SER A 19 -4.86 -2.89 22.46
C SER A 19 -4.99 -4.28 21.85
N GLY A 20 -5.83 -4.41 20.82
CA GLY A 20 -5.98 -5.62 20.02
C GLY A 20 -5.05 -5.66 18.81
N PRO A 21 -4.82 -6.85 18.21
CA PRO A 21 -4.12 -6.96 16.95
C PRO A 21 -4.89 -6.23 15.84
N ARG A 22 -4.17 -5.57 14.94
CA ARG A 22 -4.77 -4.93 13.78
C ARG A 22 -5.09 -5.99 12.74
N TYR A 23 -6.35 -6.37 12.60
CA TYR A 23 -6.83 -7.29 11.57
C TYR A 23 -6.92 -6.60 10.20
N THR A 24 -5.76 -6.21 9.65
CA THR A 24 -5.65 -5.62 8.31
C THR A 24 -5.69 -6.67 7.19
N SER A 25 -5.33 -7.92 7.52
CA SER A 25 -5.39 -9.09 6.65
C SER A 25 -5.46 -10.37 7.49
N TYR A 26 -5.88 -11.47 6.87
CA TYR A 26 -5.76 -12.80 7.45
C TYR A 26 -5.17 -13.78 6.43
N PRO A 27 -4.07 -14.48 6.74
CA PRO A 27 -3.24 -14.34 7.95
C PRO A 27 -2.62 -12.93 8.11
N THR A 28 -2.17 -12.62 9.32
CA THR A 28 -1.56 -11.30 9.61
C THR A 28 -0.13 -11.23 9.07
N ALA A 29 0.44 -10.02 8.99
CA ALA A 29 1.83 -9.84 8.55
C ALA A 29 2.88 -10.51 9.46
N LEU A 30 2.51 -10.89 10.70
CA LEU A 30 3.38 -11.67 11.59
C LEU A 30 3.69 -13.06 11.03
N GLU A 31 2.81 -13.57 10.16
CA GLU A 31 2.96 -14.87 9.51
C GLU A 31 3.78 -14.78 8.21
N PHE A 32 4.26 -13.59 7.83
CA PHE A 32 5.11 -13.45 6.65
C PHE A 32 6.47 -14.08 6.89
N SER A 33 6.93 -14.82 5.90
CA SER A 33 8.11 -15.67 6.01
C SER A 33 9.08 -15.35 4.87
N PRO A 34 10.40 -15.31 5.13
CA PRO A 34 11.42 -15.11 4.11
C PRO A 34 11.59 -16.34 3.19
N GLN A 35 10.91 -17.46 3.48
CA GLN A 35 10.88 -18.63 2.60
C GLN A 35 10.00 -18.40 1.36
N PHE A 36 9.09 -17.42 1.38
CA PHE A 36 8.34 -17.02 0.20
C PHE A 36 9.23 -16.20 -0.75
N GLY A 37 9.63 -16.80 -1.86
CA GLY A 37 10.54 -16.23 -2.84
C GLY A 37 9.90 -16.00 -4.21
N ALA A 38 10.76 -15.96 -5.24
CA ALA A 38 10.34 -15.66 -6.61
C ALA A 38 9.45 -16.77 -7.20
N ALA A 39 9.79 -18.04 -6.96
CA ALA A 39 9.03 -19.17 -7.49
C ALA A 39 7.60 -19.22 -6.94
N GLU A 40 7.43 -18.97 -5.63
CA GLU A 40 6.12 -18.91 -4.98
C GLU A 40 5.30 -17.72 -5.49
N PHE A 41 5.95 -16.58 -5.75
CA PHE A 41 5.32 -15.42 -6.37
C PHE A 41 4.82 -15.72 -7.78
N ASP A 42 5.65 -16.32 -8.64
CA ASP A 42 5.28 -16.65 -10.03
C ASP A 42 4.12 -17.65 -10.05
N ALA A 43 4.13 -18.66 -9.17
CA ALA A 43 3.02 -19.58 -9.00
C ALA A 43 1.73 -18.88 -8.54
N ALA A 44 1.84 -17.87 -7.66
CA ALA A 44 0.69 -17.08 -7.22
C ALA A 44 0.12 -16.21 -8.35
N VAL A 45 0.97 -15.64 -9.21
CA VAL A 45 0.55 -14.91 -10.41
C VAL A 45 -0.14 -15.84 -11.40
N ALA A 46 0.38 -17.03 -11.65
CA ALA A 46 -0.23 -17.97 -12.60
C ALA A 46 -1.59 -18.54 -12.13
N ARG A 47 -1.88 -18.52 -10.82
CA ARG A 47 -3.05 -19.21 -10.23
C ARG A 47 -4.41 -18.74 -10.75
N TYR A 48 -4.59 -17.44 -10.99
CA TYR A 48 -5.87 -16.85 -11.38
C TYR A 48 -5.71 -15.86 -12.54
N PRO A 49 -5.42 -16.33 -13.77
CA PRO A 49 -5.01 -15.48 -14.88
C PRO A 49 -6.09 -14.49 -15.32
N GLN A 50 -7.38 -14.80 -15.10
CA GLN A 50 -8.51 -13.96 -15.49
C GLN A 50 -8.98 -12.99 -14.39
N ARG A 51 -8.38 -13.03 -13.19
CA ARG A 51 -8.81 -12.17 -12.09
C ARG A 51 -8.43 -10.71 -12.37
N PRO A 52 -9.38 -9.75 -12.29
CA PRO A 52 -9.05 -8.34 -12.46
C PRO A 52 -7.99 -7.88 -11.46
N LEU A 53 -7.17 -6.92 -11.89
CA LEU A 53 -6.04 -6.43 -11.11
C LEU A 53 -6.41 -5.15 -10.35
N SER A 54 -6.05 -5.12 -9.07
CA SER A 54 -6.02 -3.90 -8.25
C SER A 54 -4.57 -3.57 -7.94
N LEU A 55 -4.13 -2.36 -8.32
CA LEU A 55 -2.77 -1.89 -8.17
C LEU A 55 -2.66 -0.93 -6.98
N TYR A 56 -1.63 -1.16 -6.15
CA TYR A 56 -1.28 -0.26 -5.04
C TYR A 56 0.17 0.19 -5.22
N VAL A 57 0.37 1.51 -5.22
CA VAL A 57 1.71 2.12 -5.26
C VAL A 57 1.93 2.86 -3.94
N HIS A 58 3.03 2.55 -3.25
CA HIS A 58 3.37 3.18 -1.99
C HIS A 58 4.31 4.37 -2.20
N ILE A 59 3.89 5.58 -1.86
CA ILE A 59 4.72 6.79 -1.93
C ILE A 59 5.14 7.19 -0.50
N PRO A 60 6.38 6.94 -0.07
CA PRO A 60 6.75 7.04 1.33
C PRO A 60 7.06 8.47 1.79
N PHE A 61 7.04 9.50 0.95
CA PHE A 61 7.62 10.80 1.31
C PHE A 61 6.65 11.74 2.04
N CYS A 62 7.11 12.37 3.13
CA CYS A 62 6.43 13.46 3.83
C CYS A 62 7.29 14.71 3.93
N HIS A 63 6.68 15.89 3.83
CA HIS A 63 7.37 17.15 4.10
C HIS A 63 7.61 17.44 5.59
N LYS A 64 6.71 16.95 6.45
CA LYS A 64 6.71 17.23 7.88
C LYS A 64 6.47 15.96 8.68
N LEU A 65 7.08 15.91 9.86
CA LEU A 65 6.87 14.85 10.83
C LEU A 65 5.54 15.08 11.57
N CYS A 66 4.66 14.09 11.53
CA CYS A 66 3.49 14.02 12.39
C CYS A 66 3.79 13.01 13.50
N TYR A 67 3.84 13.46 14.77
CA TYR A 67 4.23 12.61 15.90
C TYR A 67 3.27 11.44 16.18
N PHE A 68 2.01 11.57 15.77
CA PHE A 68 1.02 10.50 15.91
C PHE A 68 1.06 9.47 14.76
N CYS A 69 1.85 9.70 13.70
CA CYS A 69 1.76 8.92 12.47
C CYS A 69 2.67 7.68 12.48
N GLY A 70 2.05 6.51 12.56
CA GLY A 70 2.69 5.18 12.46
C GLY A 70 2.75 4.57 11.05
N CYS A 71 2.53 5.35 9.99
CA CYS A 71 2.65 4.85 8.62
C CYS A 71 4.11 4.55 8.26
N ASN A 72 4.33 3.63 7.31
CA ASN A 72 5.62 3.53 6.62
C ASN A 72 5.81 4.82 5.80
N LYS A 73 6.81 5.61 6.18
CA LYS A 73 7.11 6.91 5.58
C LYS A 73 8.53 7.36 5.90
N ILE A 74 9.03 8.24 5.04
CA ILE A 74 10.31 8.94 5.10
C ILE A 74 10.01 10.44 5.10
N VAL A 75 10.30 11.12 6.21
CA VAL A 75 10.18 12.58 6.29
C VAL A 75 11.43 13.20 5.67
N THR A 76 11.27 13.95 4.58
CA THR A 76 12.38 14.59 3.87
C THR A 76 11.93 15.88 3.17
N ARG A 77 12.84 16.85 3.08
CA ARG A 77 12.67 18.05 2.24
C ARG A 77 13.39 17.94 0.90
N GLN A 78 14.18 16.88 0.71
CA GLN A 78 14.99 16.66 -0.48
C GLN A 78 14.11 16.07 -1.59
N GLN A 79 13.62 16.94 -2.49
CA GLN A 79 12.75 16.54 -3.60
C GLN A 79 13.40 15.53 -4.55
N HIS A 80 14.71 15.60 -4.78
CA HIS A 80 15.43 14.67 -5.67
C HIS A 80 15.29 13.19 -5.26
N LYS A 81 14.97 12.89 -3.99
CA LYS A 81 14.72 11.51 -3.55
C LYS A 81 13.42 10.95 -4.12
N ALA A 82 12.44 11.79 -4.41
CA ALA A 82 11.24 11.39 -5.10
C ALA A 82 11.55 10.99 -6.54
N ASP A 83 12.38 11.75 -7.24
CA ASP A 83 12.83 11.43 -8.60
C ASP A 83 13.55 10.08 -8.62
N GLN A 84 14.54 9.87 -7.74
CA GLN A 84 15.25 8.59 -7.60
C GLN A 84 14.32 7.42 -7.27
N TYR A 85 13.30 7.64 -6.46
CA TYR A 85 12.30 6.62 -6.15
C TYR A 85 11.45 6.27 -7.38
N LEU A 86 11.07 7.28 -8.18
CA LEU A 86 10.34 7.05 -9.43
C LEU A 86 11.20 6.30 -10.45
N ASP A 87 12.50 6.57 -10.52
CA ASP A 87 13.43 5.83 -11.39
C ASP A 87 13.44 4.33 -11.04
N VAL A 88 13.53 4.00 -9.74
CA VAL A 88 13.49 2.60 -9.27
C VAL A 88 12.11 1.97 -9.46
N LEU A 89 11.04 2.72 -9.20
CA LEU A 89 9.67 2.25 -9.42
C LEU A 89 9.41 1.94 -10.89
N GLU A 90 9.93 2.74 -11.81
CA GLU A 90 9.87 2.48 -13.25
C GLU A 90 10.57 1.16 -13.59
N GLN A 91 11.78 0.93 -13.06
CA GLN A 91 12.46 -0.35 -13.25
C GLN A 91 11.61 -1.52 -12.70
N GLU A 92 11.04 -1.40 -11.51
CA GLU A 92 10.17 -2.44 -10.95
C GLU A 92 8.96 -2.72 -11.86
N ILE A 93 8.30 -1.67 -12.36
CA ILE A 93 7.16 -1.80 -13.28
C ILE A 93 7.57 -2.51 -14.56
N ILE A 94 8.70 -2.16 -15.17
CA ILE A 94 9.20 -2.80 -16.39
C ILE A 94 9.40 -4.31 -16.18
N HIS A 95 9.94 -4.72 -15.02
CA HIS A 95 10.17 -6.13 -14.73
C HIS A 95 8.90 -6.90 -14.31
N ARG A 96 7.95 -6.24 -13.64
CA ARG A 96 6.75 -6.90 -13.09
C ARG A 96 5.54 -6.87 -14.02
N ALA A 97 5.34 -5.80 -14.78
CA ALA A 97 4.18 -5.64 -15.65
C ALA A 97 3.99 -6.76 -16.69
N PRO A 98 5.04 -7.33 -17.32
CA PRO A 98 4.88 -8.42 -18.28
C PRO A 98 4.16 -9.65 -17.71
N LEU A 99 4.31 -9.92 -16.40
CA LEU A 99 3.66 -11.04 -15.71
C LEU A 99 2.13 -10.90 -15.65
N PHE A 100 1.61 -9.70 -15.88
CA PHE A 100 0.18 -9.38 -15.79
C PHE A 100 -0.39 -8.86 -17.11
N ALA A 101 0.33 -9.01 -18.24
CA ALA A 101 -0.02 -8.41 -19.52
C ALA A 101 -1.45 -8.74 -20.03
N THR A 102 -1.99 -9.89 -19.63
CA THR A 102 -3.34 -10.34 -20.03
C THR A 102 -4.46 -9.87 -19.10
N ARG A 103 -4.15 -9.18 -17.99
CA ARG A 103 -5.13 -8.80 -16.98
C ARG A 103 -5.63 -7.39 -17.15
N GLN A 104 -6.93 -7.19 -16.93
CA GLN A 104 -7.53 -5.87 -16.87
C GLN A 104 -7.33 -5.23 -15.49
N VAL A 105 -6.73 -4.05 -15.44
CA VAL A 105 -6.68 -3.21 -14.23
C VAL A 105 -8.05 -2.58 -13.99
N LYS A 106 -8.61 -2.76 -12.79
CA LYS A 106 -9.89 -2.17 -12.36
C LYS A 106 -9.73 -1.10 -11.30
N GLN A 107 -8.64 -1.15 -10.54
CA GLN A 107 -8.39 -0.22 -9.43
C GLN A 107 -6.92 0.16 -9.41
N LEU A 108 -6.65 1.42 -9.13
CA LEU A 108 -5.31 1.96 -8.89
C LEU A 108 -5.39 2.88 -7.68
N HIS A 109 -4.56 2.63 -6.68
CA HIS A 109 -4.48 3.44 -5.48
C HIS A 109 -3.03 3.83 -5.19
N TRP A 110 -2.83 5.10 -4.89
CA TRP A 110 -1.53 5.64 -4.50
C TRP A 110 -1.59 5.90 -3.00
N GLY A 111 -1.00 4.99 -2.22
CA GLY A 111 -0.88 5.16 -0.78
C GLY A 111 0.18 6.21 -0.50
N ALA A 112 -0.20 7.35 0.08
CA ALA A 112 0.73 8.45 0.31
C ALA A 112 0.58 9.04 1.71
N ALA A 113 1.69 9.57 2.21
CA ALA A 113 1.69 10.50 3.32
C ALA A 113 1.73 11.94 2.75
N ARG A 114 0.55 12.42 2.32
CA ARG A 114 0.30 13.72 1.65
C ARG A 114 0.96 13.85 0.27
N GLN A 115 0.15 13.75 -0.79
CA GLN A 115 0.54 13.99 -2.18
C GLN A 115 0.98 15.45 -2.37
N LEU A 116 2.29 15.67 -2.47
CA LEU A 116 2.90 16.92 -2.97
C LEU A 116 4.11 16.61 -3.87
N ILE A 117 4.09 15.47 -4.56
CA ILE A 117 5.04 15.21 -5.64
C ILE A 117 4.47 15.86 -6.89
N SER A 118 4.94 17.07 -7.19
CA SER A 118 4.83 17.62 -8.53
C SER A 118 5.71 16.75 -9.44
N ILE A 119 5.12 15.74 -10.08
CA ILE A 119 5.78 14.93 -11.11
C ILE A 119 6.11 15.87 -12.27
N ARG A 120 7.29 16.49 -12.24
CA ARG A 120 7.84 17.14 -13.43
C ARG A 120 8.53 16.05 -14.21
N ARG A 121 7.86 15.54 -15.25
CA ARG A 121 8.56 14.79 -16.30
C ARG A 121 9.71 15.69 -16.78
N LYS A 122 10.96 15.31 -16.48
CA LYS A 122 12.04 15.72 -17.37
C LYS A 122 11.78 14.94 -18.65
N SER A 123 11.38 15.62 -19.71
CA SER A 123 11.45 15.03 -21.05
C SER A 123 12.88 14.55 -21.23
N VAL A 124 13.06 13.24 -21.22
CA VAL A 124 14.26 12.63 -21.78
C VAL A 124 14.06 12.75 -23.29
N ALA A 125 14.93 13.54 -23.91
CA ALA A 125 15.03 13.68 -25.36
C ALA A 125 15.46 12.36 -26.00
#